data_AF-A0A8W8NV67-F1
#
_entry.id   AF-A0A8W8NV67-F1
#
_cell.length_a   1.000
_cell.length_b   1.000
_cell.length_c   1.000
_cell.angle_alpha   90.00
_cell.angle_beta   90.00
_cell.angle_gamma   90.00
#
_symmetry.space_group_name_H-M   'P 1'
#
loop_
_entity.id
_entity.type
_entity.pdbx_description
1 polymer ?
#
loop_
_entity_poly.entity_id
_entity_poly.type
_entity_poly.pdbx_seq_one_letter_code
_entity_poly.pdbx_strand_id
1 'polypeptide(L)'
;MSEEHLKRARGDLRPLDEYVYPVYTTEVCPKNLTEWQERSSAFNCNKTNAYMCVPNENITELLEFCYSGPQIRIVKGLCMFLYKRHSTLDAYECNHFTEGCPSSNYRSQDVHIYQSCVAITNGCFLADPICNRATTTHYFINSTNSRTTERADWTWKRPLDGYVYPVYTTEVCPKNLTEWQERSSAFNCNKTNAYMCVPNENITELLEFCYSGPQIRIVKGLCMFLYKRHSTLDAYECNHFTEGCPSSNYRSQDVHIYQSCVAITNGCFLADPICNRATTTHYFINSTNSRTTERADWTWKVTFFGVTVVLFIAVCSISFRIFSKYIIDK
;
A
#
# COMPACT_ATOMS: atom_id res chain seq x y z
N MET A 1 10.21 -29.71 -20.64
CA MET A 1 9.89 -29.45 -19.22
C MET A 1 11.07 -29.97 -18.41
N SER A 2 11.93 -29.10 -17.87
CA SER A 2 13.14 -29.52 -17.15
C SER A 2 12.79 -30.00 -15.74
N GLU A 3 13.52 -31.00 -15.26
CA GLU A 3 13.38 -31.66 -13.96
C GLU A 3 13.45 -30.68 -12.76
N GLU A 4 14.07 -29.52 -12.96
CA GLU A 4 14.11 -28.39 -12.02
C GLU A 4 12.74 -27.75 -11.75
N HIS A 5 11.88 -27.63 -12.77
CA HIS A 5 10.53 -27.08 -12.58
C HIS A 5 9.63 -28.00 -11.73
N LEU A 6 9.89 -29.31 -11.75
CA LEU A 6 9.20 -30.30 -10.91
C LEU A 6 9.71 -30.32 -9.46
N LYS A 7 10.98 -29.97 -9.21
CA LYS A 7 11.52 -29.80 -7.85
C LYS A 7 10.98 -28.54 -7.17
N ARG A 8 10.80 -27.45 -7.93
CA ARG A 8 10.28 -26.16 -7.44
C ARG A 8 8.84 -26.24 -6.93
N ALA A 9 8.04 -27.21 -7.42
CA ALA A 9 6.66 -27.48 -6.99
C ALA A 9 6.53 -28.38 -5.74
N ARG A 10 7.64 -28.88 -5.16
CA ARG A 10 7.63 -29.93 -4.10
C ARG A 10 8.27 -29.54 -2.76
N GLY A 11 8.16 -28.27 -2.34
CA GLY A 11 8.25 -27.90 -0.92
C GLY A 11 9.59 -27.41 -0.37
N ASP A 12 10.56 -27.06 -1.22
CA ASP A 12 11.85 -26.51 -0.75
C ASP A 12 11.94 -24.98 -0.73
N LEU A 13 10.95 -24.27 -1.30
CA LEU A 13 10.91 -22.81 -1.22
C LEU A 13 10.31 -22.38 0.13
N ARG A 14 11.09 -21.65 0.92
CA ARG A 14 10.56 -21.00 2.13
C ARG A 14 9.73 -19.78 1.72
N PRO A 15 8.53 -19.59 2.28
CA PRO A 15 7.79 -18.36 2.13
C PRO A 15 8.62 -17.15 2.59
N LEU A 16 8.38 -16.00 1.98
CA LEU A 16 8.93 -14.74 2.44
C LEU A 16 8.22 -14.32 3.73
N ASP A 17 8.95 -14.21 4.83
CA ASP A 17 8.44 -13.91 6.18
C ASP A 17 7.81 -12.51 6.30
N GLU A 18 8.00 -11.68 5.28
CA GLU A 18 7.61 -10.28 5.30
C GLU A 18 6.19 -10.01 4.76
N TYR A 19 5.50 -11.05 4.28
CA TYR A 19 4.13 -11.00 3.81
C TYR A 19 3.19 -11.70 4.80
N VAL A 20 1.94 -11.24 4.87
CA VAL A 20 0.88 -11.72 5.78
C VAL A 20 0.38 -13.12 5.39
N TYR A 21 0.62 -13.55 4.16
CA TYR A 21 0.29 -14.88 3.65
C TYR A 21 1.47 -15.47 2.88
N PRO A 22 1.50 -16.79 2.61
CA PRO A 22 2.62 -17.42 1.92
C PRO A 22 2.84 -16.83 0.52
N VAL A 23 3.98 -16.16 0.35
CA VAL A 23 4.46 -15.57 -0.91
C VAL A 23 5.84 -16.11 -1.20
N TYR A 24 6.11 -16.41 -2.46
CA TYR A 24 7.34 -17.05 -2.90
C TYR A 24 7.94 -16.27 -4.07
N THR A 25 9.26 -16.16 -4.14
CA THR A 25 9.94 -15.56 -5.29
C THR A 25 9.94 -16.51 -6.48
N THR A 26 9.91 -15.94 -7.68
CA THR A 26 10.07 -16.67 -8.94
C THR A 26 10.91 -15.87 -9.91
N GLU A 27 11.54 -16.54 -10.87
CA GLU A 27 12.34 -15.88 -11.91
C GLU A 27 11.49 -15.50 -13.12
N VAL A 28 10.40 -16.24 -13.36
CA VAL A 28 9.54 -16.08 -14.53
C VAL A 28 8.10 -16.38 -14.17
N CYS A 29 7.18 -15.53 -14.63
CA CYS A 29 5.75 -15.79 -14.56
C CYS A 29 5.28 -16.71 -15.72
N PRO A 30 4.10 -17.32 -15.60
CA PRO A 30 3.54 -18.15 -16.65
C PRO A 30 3.45 -17.45 -18.00
N LYS A 31 3.90 -18.14 -19.06
CA LYS A 31 3.89 -17.62 -20.44
C LYS A 31 2.64 -17.98 -21.22
N ASN A 32 1.86 -18.94 -20.72
CA ASN A 32 0.62 -19.38 -21.34
C ASN A 32 -0.33 -19.96 -20.29
N LEU A 33 -1.57 -20.24 -20.71
CA LEU A 33 -2.61 -20.77 -19.84
C LEU A 33 -2.26 -22.14 -19.24
N THR A 34 -1.57 -23.01 -19.97
CA THR A 34 -1.16 -24.34 -19.49
C THR A 34 -0.17 -24.22 -18.33
N GLU A 35 0.88 -23.41 -18.49
CA GLU A 35 1.84 -23.15 -17.41
C GLU A 35 1.16 -22.50 -16.20
N TRP A 36 0.23 -21.58 -16.45
CA TRP A 36 -0.55 -20.95 -15.38
C TRP A 36 -1.36 -21.99 -14.59
N GLN A 37 -2.02 -22.93 -15.27
CA GLN A 37 -2.80 -24.00 -14.65
C GLN A 37 -1.90 -24.96 -13.84
N GLU A 38 -0.74 -25.33 -14.37
CA GLU A 38 0.24 -26.16 -13.68
C GLU A 38 0.73 -25.49 -12.39
N ARG A 39 1.11 -24.21 -12.46
CA ARG A 39 1.57 -23.45 -11.28
C ARG A 39 0.46 -23.23 -10.27
N SER A 40 -0.74 -22.84 -10.72
CA SER A 40 -1.90 -22.71 -9.84
C SER A 40 -2.20 -24.02 -9.09
N SER A 41 -2.08 -25.16 -9.79
CA SER A 41 -2.29 -26.48 -9.19
C SER A 41 -1.18 -26.85 -8.21
N ALA A 42 0.08 -26.55 -8.52
CA ALA A 42 1.22 -26.78 -7.64
C ALA A 42 1.12 -26.02 -6.31
N PHE A 43 0.55 -24.80 -6.33
CA PHE A 43 0.31 -23.99 -5.14
C PHE A 43 -1.00 -24.36 -4.41
N ASN A 44 -1.77 -25.33 -4.91
CA ASN A 44 -3.12 -25.65 -4.44
C ASN A 44 -4.07 -24.43 -4.42
N CYS A 45 -3.87 -23.47 -5.32
CA CYS A 45 -4.79 -22.36 -5.51
C CYS A 45 -6.10 -22.90 -6.13
N ASN A 46 -7.24 -22.35 -5.72
CA ASN A 46 -8.56 -22.84 -6.11
C ASN A 46 -9.47 -21.68 -6.56
N LYS A 47 -10.78 -21.92 -6.74
CA LYS A 47 -11.71 -20.86 -7.16
C LYS A 47 -11.87 -19.72 -6.13
N THR A 48 -11.55 -19.95 -4.86
CA THR A 48 -11.64 -18.95 -3.78
C THR A 48 -10.32 -18.22 -3.54
N ASN A 49 -9.20 -18.83 -3.93
CA ASN A 49 -7.87 -18.24 -3.83
C ASN A 49 -7.21 -18.25 -5.21
N ALA A 50 -7.25 -17.12 -5.92
CA ALA A 50 -6.73 -17.05 -7.28
C ALA A 50 -5.20 -17.03 -7.27
N TYR A 51 -4.58 -17.89 -8.07
CA TYR A 51 -3.13 -17.81 -8.30
C TYR A 51 -2.77 -16.46 -8.95
N MET A 52 -1.69 -15.87 -8.46
CA MET A 52 -1.12 -14.60 -8.92
C MET A 52 0.37 -14.79 -9.19
N CYS A 53 0.86 -14.14 -10.25
CA CYS A 53 2.28 -13.91 -10.47
C CYS A 53 2.47 -12.44 -10.84
N VAL A 54 3.10 -11.68 -9.96
CA VAL A 54 3.24 -10.21 -10.07
C VAL A 54 4.57 -9.75 -9.50
N PRO A 55 5.10 -8.58 -9.88
CA PRO A 55 6.26 -8.00 -9.21
C PRO A 55 6.01 -7.64 -7.74
N ASN A 56 7.07 -7.50 -6.96
CA ASN A 56 7.04 -6.82 -5.67
C ASN A 56 6.89 -5.29 -5.83
N GLU A 57 6.70 -4.57 -4.73
CA GLU A 57 6.53 -3.10 -4.70
C GLU A 57 7.71 -2.30 -5.28
N ASN A 58 8.91 -2.87 -5.24
CA ASN A 58 10.10 -2.23 -5.80
C ASN A 58 10.34 -2.63 -7.26
N ILE A 59 9.51 -3.51 -7.85
CA ILE A 59 9.63 -4.00 -9.23
C ILE A 59 11.02 -4.63 -9.47
N THR A 60 11.56 -5.30 -8.46
CA THR A 60 12.89 -5.94 -8.51
C THR A 60 12.81 -7.46 -8.58
N GLU A 61 11.69 -8.05 -8.12
CA GLU A 61 11.51 -9.49 -8.01
C GLU A 61 10.08 -9.86 -8.43
N LEU A 62 9.91 -11.04 -9.02
CA LEU A 62 8.59 -11.62 -9.28
C LEU A 62 8.19 -12.51 -8.12
N LEU A 63 6.90 -12.45 -7.79
CA LEU A 63 6.30 -13.13 -6.67
C LEU A 63 5.14 -14.01 -7.15
N GLU A 64 5.00 -15.18 -6.54
CA GLU A 64 3.92 -16.13 -6.75
C GLU A 64 3.22 -16.47 -5.44
N PHE A 65 1.88 -16.48 -5.48
CA PHE A 65 1.05 -16.75 -4.30
C PHE A 65 -0.39 -17.06 -4.70
N CYS A 66 -1.17 -17.58 -3.75
CA CYS A 66 -2.63 -17.67 -3.86
C CYS A 66 -3.28 -16.48 -3.15
N TYR A 67 -3.96 -15.61 -3.89
CA TYR A 67 -4.66 -14.46 -3.31
C TYR A 67 -6.07 -14.83 -2.87
N SER A 68 -6.35 -14.72 -1.57
CA SER A 68 -7.68 -14.95 -0.99
C SER A 68 -8.61 -13.77 -1.25
N GLY A 69 -9.33 -13.83 -2.37
CA GLY A 69 -10.35 -12.85 -2.75
C GLY A 69 -11.12 -13.29 -3.99
N PRO A 70 -12.32 -12.70 -4.25
CA PRO A 70 -13.02 -12.95 -5.51
C PRO A 70 -12.09 -12.61 -6.67
N GLN A 71 -12.11 -13.43 -7.74
CA GLN A 71 -11.24 -13.25 -8.91
C GLN A 71 -11.19 -11.76 -9.31
N ILE A 72 -10.06 -11.11 -9.00
CA ILE A 72 -9.94 -9.66 -9.14
C ILE A 72 -10.04 -9.35 -10.62
N ARG A 73 -11.04 -8.56 -10.99
CA ARG A 73 -11.13 -7.95 -12.31
C ARG A 73 -10.18 -6.75 -12.30
N ILE A 74 -9.05 -6.91 -12.95
CA ILE A 74 -8.05 -5.86 -13.12
C ILE A 74 -8.53 -4.93 -14.25
N VAL A 75 -8.48 -3.63 -14.00
CA VAL A 75 -8.92 -2.62 -14.96
C VAL A 75 -7.87 -2.51 -16.07
N LYS A 76 -8.32 -2.29 -17.31
CA LYS A 76 -7.42 -1.98 -18.43
C LYS A 76 -6.48 -0.81 -18.10
N GLY A 77 -5.30 -0.77 -18.72
CA GLY A 77 -4.30 0.27 -18.48
C GLY A 77 -3.47 0.06 -17.22
N LEU A 78 -3.65 -1.05 -16.49
CA LEU A 78 -2.99 -1.30 -15.22
C LEU A 78 -2.25 -2.66 -15.20
N CYS A 79 -1.03 -2.66 -14.66
CA CYS A 79 -0.26 -3.84 -14.27
C CYS A 79 -0.26 -3.98 -12.75
N MET A 80 -0.49 -5.18 -12.22
CA MET A 80 -0.55 -5.38 -10.76
C MET A 80 0.84 -5.63 -10.18
N PHE A 81 1.07 -5.21 -8.94
CA PHE A 81 2.21 -5.60 -8.11
C PHE A 81 1.76 -5.85 -6.66
N LEU A 82 2.58 -6.53 -5.87
CA LEU A 82 2.29 -6.82 -4.48
C LEU A 82 3.05 -5.87 -3.54
N TYR A 83 2.28 -5.12 -2.74
CA TYR A 83 2.80 -4.25 -1.70
C TYR A 83 3.12 -5.07 -0.44
N LYS A 84 4.32 -4.88 0.10
CA LYS A 84 4.84 -5.65 1.24
C LYS A 84 4.02 -5.39 2.49
N ARG A 85 3.74 -4.12 2.79
CA ARG A 85 2.93 -3.71 3.95
C ARG A 85 1.50 -4.24 3.77
N HIS A 86 1.10 -5.19 4.62
CA HIS A 86 -0.20 -5.86 4.59
C HIS A 86 -0.47 -6.80 3.40
N SER A 87 0.51 -7.03 2.52
CA SER A 87 0.37 -7.95 1.37
C SER A 87 -0.82 -7.62 0.48
N THR A 88 -1.00 -6.33 0.22
CA THR A 88 -2.08 -5.80 -0.61
C THR A 88 -1.65 -5.69 -2.06
N LEU A 89 -2.55 -6.04 -2.98
CA LEU A 89 -2.35 -5.81 -4.40
C LEU A 89 -2.57 -4.33 -4.72
N ASP A 90 -1.64 -3.75 -5.46
CA ASP A 90 -1.72 -2.39 -5.99
C ASP A 90 -1.41 -2.40 -7.50
N ALA A 91 -1.58 -1.26 -8.15
CA ALA A 91 -1.57 -1.17 -9.60
C ALA A 91 -0.64 -0.08 -10.12
N TYR A 92 0.06 -0.41 -11.20
CA TYR A 92 0.94 0.44 -11.96
C TYR A 92 0.25 0.82 -13.28
N GLU A 93 0.07 2.12 -13.55
CA GLU A 93 -0.52 2.59 -14.80
C GLU A 93 0.48 2.38 -15.95
N CYS A 94 0.15 1.54 -16.92
CA CYS A 94 1.07 1.15 -17.99
C CYS A 94 0.76 1.80 -19.34
N ASN A 95 -0.10 2.82 -19.39
CA ASN A 95 -0.55 3.44 -20.63
C ASN A 95 0.59 4.04 -21.47
N HIS A 96 1.73 4.33 -20.82
CA HIS A 96 2.96 4.80 -21.46
C HIS A 96 3.89 3.68 -21.93
N PHE A 97 3.57 2.41 -21.70
CA PHE A 97 4.36 1.30 -22.22
C PHE A 97 4.42 1.36 -23.74
N THR A 98 5.57 0.99 -24.30
CA THR A 98 5.72 0.87 -25.76
C THR A 98 4.77 -0.17 -26.34
N GLU A 99 4.50 -1.24 -25.59
CA GLU A 99 3.55 -2.29 -25.96
C GLU A 99 3.14 -3.17 -24.77
N GLY A 100 2.07 -3.95 -24.97
CA GLY A 100 1.64 -5.00 -24.04
C GLY A 100 0.95 -4.54 -22.76
N CYS A 101 0.64 -3.24 -22.63
CA CYS A 101 -0.27 -2.76 -21.59
C CYS A 101 -1.71 -3.24 -21.88
N PRO A 102 -2.48 -3.69 -20.86
CA PRO A 102 -3.80 -4.24 -21.07
C PRO A 102 -4.80 -3.24 -21.69
N SER A 103 -5.35 -3.56 -22.86
CA SER A 103 -6.34 -2.73 -23.54
C SER A 103 -7.79 -2.99 -23.10
N SER A 104 -8.01 -4.08 -22.35
CA SER A 104 -9.29 -4.49 -21.80
C SER A 104 -9.13 -5.00 -20.37
N ASN A 105 -10.23 -4.99 -19.60
CA ASN A 105 -10.20 -5.52 -18.24
C ASN A 105 -9.90 -7.02 -18.29
N TYR A 106 -9.05 -7.49 -17.38
CA TYR A 106 -8.56 -8.86 -17.38
C TYR A 106 -8.58 -9.46 -15.98
N ARG A 107 -8.34 -10.76 -15.86
CA ARG A 107 -8.26 -11.48 -14.58
C ARG A 107 -6.82 -11.91 -14.32
N SER A 108 -6.52 -12.32 -13.10
CA SER A 108 -5.19 -12.86 -12.76
C SER A 108 -4.78 -14.05 -13.62
N GLN A 109 -5.74 -14.86 -14.05
CA GLN A 109 -5.50 -15.98 -14.97
C GLN A 109 -5.03 -15.55 -16.36
N ASP A 110 -5.30 -14.29 -16.73
CA ASP A 110 -4.95 -13.71 -18.03
C ASP A 110 -3.60 -12.99 -17.99
N VAL A 111 -2.87 -12.99 -16.86
CA VAL A 111 -1.56 -12.32 -16.75
C VAL A 111 -0.57 -12.80 -17.80
N HIS A 112 -0.68 -14.06 -18.22
CA HIS A 112 0.16 -14.64 -19.26
C HIS A 112 -0.01 -13.97 -20.63
N ILE A 113 -1.14 -13.29 -20.86
CA ILE A 113 -1.43 -12.52 -22.08
C ILE A 113 -0.66 -11.18 -22.05
N TYR A 114 -0.43 -10.62 -20.86
CA TYR A 114 0.16 -9.29 -20.67
C TYR A 114 1.58 -9.40 -20.09
N GLN A 115 2.48 -10.05 -20.83
CA GLN A 115 3.86 -10.29 -20.39
C GLN A 115 4.61 -8.98 -20.04
N SER A 116 4.28 -7.85 -20.67
CA SER A 116 4.85 -6.55 -20.30
C SER A 116 4.59 -6.15 -18.84
N CYS A 117 3.52 -6.66 -18.23
CA CYS A 117 3.18 -6.43 -16.81
C CYS A 117 3.96 -7.31 -15.83
N VAL A 118 4.81 -8.22 -16.32
CA VAL A 118 5.67 -9.09 -15.49
C VAL A 118 7.11 -9.14 -15.99
N ALA A 119 7.40 -8.48 -17.11
CA ALA A 119 8.75 -8.29 -17.64
C ALA A 119 9.38 -7.09 -16.93
N ILE A 120 10.27 -7.36 -15.98
CA ILE A 120 10.89 -6.35 -15.12
C ILE A 120 12.42 -6.40 -15.18
N THR A 121 13.06 -5.27 -14.90
CA THR A 121 14.50 -5.19 -14.66
C THR A 121 14.80 -3.98 -13.79
N ASN A 122 15.77 -4.08 -12.87
CA ASN A 122 16.33 -2.96 -12.11
C ASN A 122 15.29 -1.97 -11.52
N GLY A 123 14.14 -2.46 -11.04
CA GLY A 123 13.11 -1.64 -10.42
C GLY A 123 12.12 -0.98 -11.38
N CYS A 124 12.04 -1.44 -12.63
CA CYS A 124 11.09 -0.94 -13.62
C CYS A 124 10.57 -2.04 -14.55
N PHE A 125 9.45 -1.78 -15.23
CA PHE A 125 8.92 -2.64 -16.27
C PHE A 125 9.67 -2.42 -17.58
N LEU A 126 10.11 -3.49 -18.23
CA LEU A 126 10.91 -3.42 -19.47
C LEU A 126 10.19 -2.68 -20.61
N ALA A 127 8.86 -2.75 -20.64
CA ALA A 127 8.05 -2.07 -21.63
C ALA A 127 7.88 -0.56 -21.36
N ASP A 128 8.28 -0.08 -20.18
CA ASP A 128 8.27 1.35 -19.87
C ASP A 128 9.45 2.06 -20.56
N PRO A 129 9.20 3.09 -21.40
CA PRO A 129 10.25 3.90 -22.01
C PRO A 129 11.27 4.48 -21.03
N ILE A 130 10.86 4.76 -19.80
CA ILE A 130 11.73 5.29 -18.74
C ILE A 130 12.71 4.21 -18.26
N CYS A 131 12.31 2.94 -18.29
CA CYS A 131 13.17 1.82 -17.89
C CYS A 131 14.42 1.70 -18.77
N ASN A 132 14.29 2.00 -20.06
CA ASN A 132 15.41 2.03 -21.01
C ASN A 132 16.28 3.30 -20.90
N ARG A 133 15.78 4.38 -20.28
CA ARG A 133 16.57 5.59 -20.01
C ARG A 133 17.44 5.46 -18.76
N ALA A 134 17.07 4.59 -17.81
CA ALA A 134 17.84 4.39 -16.58
C ALA A 134 19.25 3.81 -16.81
N THR A 135 19.53 3.24 -17.99
CA THR A 135 20.88 2.80 -18.40
C THR A 135 21.65 3.86 -19.19
N THR A 136 21.03 4.97 -19.58
CA THR A 136 21.68 6.06 -20.33
C THR A 136 21.66 7.34 -19.51
N THR A 137 22.77 7.54 -18.80
CA THR A 137 23.25 8.77 -18.14
C THR A 137 22.46 10.05 -18.43
N HIS A 138 21.98 10.69 -17.35
CA HIS A 138 21.49 12.07 -17.25
C HIS A 138 22.06 13.03 -18.32
N TYR A 139 21.17 13.56 -19.17
CA TYR A 139 21.38 14.88 -19.78
C TYR A 139 20.11 15.72 -19.60
N PHE A 140 20.21 16.67 -18.67
CA PHE A 140 19.30 17.81 -18.55
C PHE A 140 19.48 18.71 -19.77
N ILE A 141 18.38 19.09 -20.42
CA ILE A 141 18.38 20.25 -21.32
C ILE A 141 17.72 21.41 -20.57
N ASN A 142 18.55 22.38 -20.19
CA ASN A 142 18.13 23.72 -19.81
C ASN A 142 17.66 24.46 -21.06
N SER A 143 16.48 25.08 -21.02
CA SER A 143 16.10 26.13 -21.96
C SER A 143 15.51 27.32 -21.20
N THR A 144 16.26 28.42 -21.24
CA THR A 144 15.93 29.75 -20.72
C THR A 144 15.45 30.70 -21.83
N ASN A 145 14.62 31.68 -21.43
CA ASN A 145 14.11 32.89 -22.12
C ASN A 145 12.83 32.69 -22.95
N SER A 146 11.78 33.54 -22.86
CA SER A 146 11.74 34.99 -22.59
C SER A 146 10.38 35.51 -22.03
N ARG A 147 10.46 36.65 -21.32
CA ARG A 147 9.44 37.68 -20.95
C ARG A 147 8.43 38.01 -22.07
N THR A 148 7.20 38.52 -21.89
CA THR A 148 6.47 39.30 -20.86
C THR A 148 5.00 39.35 -21.30
N THR A 149 4.02 39.34 -20.37
CA THR A 149 2.98 40.37 -20.19
C THR A 149 1.95 39.91 -19.16
N GLU A 150 1.67 40.76 -18.18
CA GLU A 150 0.67 40.57 -17.12
C GLU A 150 -0.76 40.54 -17.68
N ARG A 151 -1.37 39.38 -17.56
CA ARG A 151 -2.82 39.15 -17.47
C ARG A 151 -2.94 37.98 -16.50
N ALA A 152 -3.78 38.07 -15.46
CA ALA A 152 -3.87 37.02 -14.44
C ALA A 152 -4.14 35.65 -15.09
N ASP A 153 -3.09 34.82 -15.14
CA ASP A 153 -2.96 33.65 -16.01
C ASP A 153 -2.79 32.40 -15.14
N TRP A 154 -3.85 31.61 -15.00
CA TRP A 154 -3.87 30.36 -14.24
C TRP A 154 -3.30 29.16 -15.03
N THR A 155 -2.58 29.37 -16.14
CA THR A 155 -2.22 28.28 -17.06
C THR A 155 -0.81 27.70 -16.95
N TRP A 156 -0.05 27.98 -15.89
CA TRP A 156 1.31 27.41 -15.76
C TRP A 156 1.73 26.99 -14.34
N LYS A 157 0.86 26.33 -13.57
CA LYS A 157 1.40 25.50 -12.48
C LYS A 157 2.14 24.33 -13.14
N ARG A 158 3.47 24.24 -12.94
CA ARG A 158 4.21 23.05 -13.34
C ARG A 158 3.86 21.90 -12.38
N PRO A 159 3.61 20.69 -12.89
CA PRO A 159 3.42 19.54 -12.01
C PRO A 159 4.70 19.28 -11.21
N LEU A 160 4.52 18.76 -10.01
CA LEU A 160 5.61 18.38 -9.12
C LEU A 160 6.37 17.17 -9.67
N ASP A 161 7.69 17.23 -9.58
CA ASP A 161 8.55 16.12 -9.94
C ASP A 161 8.50 15.00 -8.90
N GLY A 162 8.66 13.76 -9.38
CA GLY A 162 8.75 12.55 -8.56
C GLY A 162 7.41 11.87 -8.26
N TYR A 163 6.31 12.37 -8.83
CA TYR A 163 5.02 11.69 -8.87
C TYR A 163 4.83 10.98 -10.22
N VAL A 164 4.13 9.85 -10.22
CA VAL A 164 3.84 9.01 -11.39
C VAL A 164 2.81 9.64 -12.34
N TYR A 165 1.96 10.54 -11.82
CA TYR A 165 0.99 11.32 -12.60
C TYR A 165 1.06 12.81 -12.23
N PRO A 166 0.47 13.72 -13.03
CA PRO A 166 0.52 15.16 -12.76
C PRO A 166 -0.12 15.51 -11.40
N VAL A 167 0.70 15.99 -10.48
CA VAL A 167 0.31 16.46 -9.14
C VAL A 167 0.75 17.89 -8.97
N TYR A 168 -0.08 18.72 -8.36
CA TYR A 168 0.16 20.14 -8.21
C TYR A 168 0.00 20.54 -6.76
N THR A 169 0.79 21.51 -6.31
CA THR A 169 0.59 22.09 -4.98
C THR A 169 -0.62 23.01 -4.96
N THR A 170 -1.25 23.08 -3.81
CA THR A 170 -2.34 24.02 -3.54
C THR A 170 -2.23 24.54 -2.11
N GLU A 171 -2.70 25.75 -1.85
CA GLU A 171 -2.69 26.31 -0.50
C GLU A 171 -3.92 25.88 0.31
N VAL A 172 -5.02 25.60 -0.39
CA VAL A 172 -6.30 25.26 0.23
C VAL A 172 -7.03 24.22 -0.60
N CYS A 173 -7.60 23.24 0.10
CA CYS A 173 -8.55 22.29 -0.48
C CYS A 173 -9.96 22.88 -0.54
N PRO A 174 -10.83 22.33 -1.41
CA PRO A 174 -12.21 22.78 -1.52
C PRO A 174 -12.96 22.76 -0.19
N LYS A 175 -13.66 23.85 0.11
CA LYS A 175 -14.44 24.00 1.36
C LYS A 175 -15.90 23.54 1.22
N ASN A 176 -16.36 23.34 0.00
CA ASN A 176 -17.73 22.90 -0.29
C ASN A 176 -17.78 22.16 -1.63
N LEU A 177 -18.93 21.56 -1.93
CA LEU A 177 -19.16 20.79 -3.14
C LEU A 177 -19.01 21.64 -4.42
N THR A 178 -19.42 22.91 -4.40
CA THR A 178 -19.31 23.81 -5.56
C THR A 178 -17.85 24.07 -5.92
N GLU A 179 -17.02 24.44 -4.95
CA GLU A 179 -15.58 24.63 -5.17
C GLU A 179 -14.91 23.32 -5.61
N TRP A 180 -15.34 22.18 -5.05
CA TRP A 180 -14.84 20.87 -5.46
C TRP A 180 -15.16 20.59 -6.94
N GLN A 181 -16.38 20.90 -7.39
CA GLN A 181 -16.81 20.72 -8.78
C GLN A 181 -16.06 21.65 -9.74
N GLU A 182 -15.85 22.91 -9.35
CA GLU A 182 -15.08 23.88 -10.14
C GLU A 182 -13.64 23.41 -10.31
N ARG A 183 -12.97 22.98 -9.23
CA ARG A 183 -11.59 22.47 -9.31
C ARG A 183 -11.49 21.16 -10.08
N SER A 184 -12.41 20.23 -9.83
CA SER A 184 -12.47 18.98 -10.60
C SER A 184 -12.61 19.24 -12.09
N SER A 185 -13.44 20.22 -12.48
CA SER A 185 -13.65 20.60 -13.87
C SER A 185 -12.42 21.30 -14.47
N ALA A 186 -11.77 22.19 -13.70
CA ALA A 186 -10.55 22.87 -14.13
C ALA A 186 -9.39 21.90 -14.40
N PHE A 187 -9.29 20.82 -13.63
CA PHE A 187 -8.32 19.74 -13.82
C PHE A 187 -8.73 18.72 -14.90
N ASN A 188 -9.91 18.88 -15.51
CA ASN A 188 -10.51 17.90 -16.42
C ASN A 188 -10.63 16.49 -15.81
N CYS A 189 -10.81 16.40 -14.49
CA CYS A 189 -11.12 15.15 -13.81
C CYS A 189 -12.55 14.73 -14.18
N ASN A 190 -12.76 13.42 -14.39
CA ASN A 190 -14.00 12.85 -14.88
C ASN A 190 -14.42 11.63 -14.01
N LYS A 191 -15.44 10.88 -14.42
CA LYS A 191 -15.93 9.72 -13.65
C LYS A 191 -14.91 8.58 -13.49
N THR A 192 -13.88 8.54 -14.33
CA THR A 192 -12.82 7.53 -14.32
C THR A 192 -11.56 7.99 -13.60
N ASN A 193 -11.38 9.30 -13.40
CA ASN A 193 -10.29 9.87 -12.60
C ASN A 193 -10.83 10.92 -11.62
N ALA A 194 -10.93 10.56 -10.34
CA ALA A 194 -11.56 11.42 -9.34
C ALA A 194 -10.63 12.55 -8.90
N TYR A 195 -11.15 13.78 -8.82
CA TYR A 195 -10.42 14.89 -8.22
C TYR A 195 -10.11 14.60 -6.75
N MET A 196 -8.86 14.79 -6.37
CA MET A 196 -8.35 14.63 -5.02
C MET A 196 -7.69 15.93 -4.55
N CYS A 197 -7.88 16.22 -3.28
CA CYS A 197 -7.10 17.22 -2.56
C CYS A 197 -6.71 16.66 -1.21
N VAL A 198 -5.42 16.39 -1.01
CA VAL A 198 -4.88 15.69 0.17
C VAL A 198 -3.47 16.22 0.50
N PRO A 199 -2.97 16.06 1.73
CA PRO A 199 -1.58 16.35 2.05
C PRO A 199 -0.59 15.44 1.32
N ASN A 200 0.67 15.87 1.24
CA ASN A 200 1.80 15.01 0.90
C ASN A 200 2.16 14.06 2.08
N GLU A 201 3.06 13.11 1.84
CA GLU A 201 3.52 12.13 2.84
C GLU A 201 4.14 12.72 4.11
N ASN A 202 4.67 13.93 4.03
CA ASN A 202 5.25 14.63 5.18
C ASN A 202 4.24 15.56 5.85
N ILE A 203 3.01 15.65 5.35
CA ILE A 203 1.93 16.52 5.87
C ILE A 203 2.39 18.00 5.93
N THR A 204 3.22 18.41 4.98
CA THR A 204 3.77 19.78 4.90
C THR A 204 3.10 20.62 3.83
N GLU A 205 2.52 19.99 2.81
CA GLU A 205 1.94 20.66 1.64
C GLU A 205 0.64 19.97 1.24
N LEU A 206 -0.34 20.75 0.74
CA LEU A 206 -1.53 20.20 0.12
C LEU A 206 -1.31 20.03 -1.37
N LEU A 207 -1.85 18.92 -1.88
CA LEU A 207 -1.71 18.48 -3.25
C LEU A 207 -3.09 18.35 -3.89
N GLU A 208 -3.21 18.75 -5.14
CA GLU A 208 -4.42 18.60 -5.97
C GLU A 208 -4.08 17.87 -7.28
N PHE A 209 -4.91 16.88 -7.65
CA PHE A 209 -4.67 16.01 -8.81
C PHE A 209 -5.92 15.22 -9.21
N CYS A 210 -5.92 14.62 -10.39
CA CYS A 210 -6.91 13.60 -10.79
C CYS A 210 -6.35 12.21 -10.51
N TYR A 211 -6.99 11.46 -9.62
CA TYR A 211 -6.60 10.09 -9.28
C TYR A 211 -7.22 9.08 -10.25
N SER A 212 -6.39 8.35 -11.01
CA SER A 212 -6.81 7.40 -12.06
C SER A 212 -7.28 6.02 -11.54
N GLY A 213 -7.21 5.77 -10.24
CA GLY A 213 -7.68 4.52 -9.64
C GLY A 213 -9.21 4.42 -9.46
N PRO A 214 -9.73 3.23 -9.09
CA PRO A 214 -11.16 3.04 -8.84
C PRO A 214 -11.64 4.00 -7.75
N GLN A 215 -12.86 4.54 -7.90
CA GLN A 215 -13.43 5.51 -6.96
C GLN A 215 -13.32 4.99 -5.51
N ILE A 216 -12.41 5.58 -4.73
CA ILE A 216 -12.03 5.06 -3.42
C ILE A 216 -13.13 5.40 -2.42
N ARG A 217 -13.64 4.36 -1.76
CA ARG A 217 -14.41 4.50 -0.53
C ARG A 217 -13.42 4.49 0.63
N ILE A 218 -13.19 5.67 1.20
CA ILE A 218 -12.30 5.85 2.34
C ILE A 218 -13.01 5.34 3.59
N VAL A 219 -12.34 4.53 4.38
CA VAL A 219 -12.88 3.96 5.62
C VAL A 219 -12.96 5.05 6.69
N LYS A 220 -14.00 5.00 7.53
CA LYS A 220 -14.11 5.89 8.70
C LYS A 220 -12.85 5.83 9.58
N GLY A 221 -12.55 6.91 10.29
CA GLY A 221 -11.39 7.00 11.16
C GLY A 221 -10.07 7.29 10.45
N LEU A 222 -10.09 7.54 9.13
CA LEU A 222 -8.89 7.74 8.31
C LEU A 222 -8.93 9.05 7.52
N CYS A 223 -7.80 9.76 7.52
CA CYS A 223 -7.49 10.86 6.60
C CYS A 223 -6.50 10.37 5.54
N MET A 224 -6.68 10.74 4.27
CA MET A 224 -5.79 10.29 3.20
C MET A 224 -4.65 11.28 2.98
N PHE A 225 -3.48 10.78 2.57
CA PHE A 225 -2.35 11.57 2.06
C PHE A 225 -1.73 10.87 0.84
N LEU A 226 -0.96 11.60 0.05
CA LEU A 226 -0.29 11.07 -1.14
C LEU A 226 1.19 10.77 -0.87
N TYR A 227 1.56 9.50 -1.02
CA TYR A 227 2.94 9.02 -0.99
C TYR A 227 3.64 9.30 -2.31
N LYS A 228 4.81 9.94 -2.26
CA LYS A 228 5.47 10.51 -3.43
C LYS A 228 5.99 9.45 -4.39
N ARG A 229 6.76 8.48 -3.87
CA ARG A 229 7.52 7.51 -4.69
C ARG A 229 6.67 6.74 -5.71
N HIS A 230 5.41 6.45 -5.37
CA HIS A 230 4.50 5.68 -6.20
C HIS A 230 3.20 6.42 -6.54
N SER A 231 3.05 7.67 -6.10
CA SER A 231 1.79 8.41 -6.16
C SER A 231 0.60 7.59 -5.64
N THR A 232 0.80 6.84 -4.56
CA THR A 232 -0.23 6.01 -3.94
C THR A 232 -0.86 6.74 -2.77
N LEU A 233 -2.15 6.49 -2.57
CA LEU A 233 -2.88 7.04 -1.45
C LEU A 233 -2.69 6.13 -0.24
N ASP A 234 -2.15 6.68 0.83
CA ASP A 234 -2.04 6.02 2.13
C ASP A 234 -2.91 6.79 3.14
N ALA A 235 -3.10 6.20 4.32
CA ALA A 235 -4.04 6.65 5.31
C ALA A 235 -3.35 6.96 6.65
N TYR A 236 -3.81 8.02 7.27
CA TYR A 236 -3.49 8.45 8.62
C TYR A 236 -4.69 8.17 9.53
N GLU A 237 -4.49 7.41 10.60
CA GLU A 237 -5.54 7.16 11.59
C GLU A 237 -5.83 8.44 12.39
N CYS A 238 -7.04 9.00 12.26
CA CYS A 238 -7.38 10.29 12.87
C CYS A 238 -8.29 10.18 14.10
N ASN A 239 -8.49 8.97 14.64
CA ASN A 239 -9.43 8.74 15.75
C ASN A 239 -9.09 9.56 17.01
N HIS A 240 -7.85 10.01 17.14
CA HIS A 240 -7.37 10.87 18.22
C HIS A 240 -7.51 12.37 17.95
N PHE A 241 -8.02 12.78 16.78
CA PHE A 241 -8.28 14.19 16.50
C PHE A 241 -9.28 14.76 17.49
N THR A 242 -9.11 16.02 17.86
CA THR A 242 -10.06 16.73 18.72
C THR A 242 -11.44 16.85 18.06
N GLU A 243 -11.48 16.95 16.72
CA GLU A 243 -12.71 17.02 15.94
C GLU A 243 -12.49 16.73 14.43
N GLY A 244 -13.60 16.45 13.73
CA GLY A 244 -13.65 16.38 12.27
C GLY A 244 -12.99 15.15 11.63
N CYS A 245 -12.58 14.15 12.43
CA CYS A 245 -12.23 12.83 11.90
C CYS A 245 -13.50 12.12 11.35
N PRO A 246 -13.45 11.45 10.19
CA PRO A 246 -14.62 10.83 9.57
C PRO A 246 -15.26 9.74 10.44
N SER A 247 -16.53 9.91 10.79
CA SER A 247 -17.31 8.94 11.59
C SER A 247 -17.98 7.84 10.75
N SER A 248 -18.03 8.02 9.44
CA SER A 248 -18.57 7.09 8.46
C SER A 248 -17.66 7.02 7.23
N ASN A 249 -17.80 5.95 6.45
CA ASN A 249 -17.03 5.81 5.21
C ASN A 249 -17.47 6.88 4.22
N TYR A 250 -16.51 7.51 3.55
CA TYR A 250 -16.76 8.65 2.66
C TYR A 250 -16.03 8.48 1.32
N ARG A 251 -16.34 9.33 0.35
CA ARG A 251 -15.68 9.31 -0.97
C ARG A 251 -14.69 10.46 -1.08
N SER A 252 -13.77 10.36 -2.04
CA SER A 252 -12.85 11.46 -2.40
C SER A 252 -13.55 12.80 -2.62
N GLN A 253 -14.71 12.77 -3.26
CA GLN A 253 -15.53 13.97 -3.52
C GLN A 253 -16.06 14.62 -2.24
N ASP A 254 -16.13 13.87 -1.14
CA ASP A 254 -16.65 14.30 0.15
C ASP A 254 -15.54 14.85 1.07
N VAL A 255 -14.30 14.99 0.57
CA VAL A 255 -13.17 15.54 1.37
C VAL A 255 -13.48 16.94 1.91
N HIS A 256 -14.30 17.71 1.19
CA HIS A 256 -14.74 19.04 1.62
C HIS A 256 -15.56 19.02 2.93
N ILE A 257 -16.14 17.87 3.29
CA ILE A 257 -16.87 17.66 4.55
C ILE A 257 -15.89 17.48 5.72
N TYR A 258 -14.71 16.92 5.47
CA TYR A 258 -13.73 16.55 6.50
C TYR A 258 -12.50 17.46 6.46
N GLN A 259 -12.72 18.76 6.69
CA GLN A 259 -11.67 19.79 6.63
C GLN A 259 -10.50 19.50 7.59
N SER A 260 -10.73 18.82 8.72
CA SER A 260 -9.65 18.39 9.62
C SER A 260 -8.62 17.47 8.94
N CYS A 261 -9.00 16.73 7.90
CA CYS A 261 -8.11 15.87 7.11
C CYS A 261 -7.28 16.63 6.06
N VAL A 262 -7.44 17.95 5.94
CA VAL A 262 -6.67 18.81 5.02
C VAL A 262 -6.17 20.08 5.70
N ALA A 263 -6.54 20.30 6.97
CA ALA A 263 -6.02 21.36 7.81
C ALA A 263 -4.68 20.91 8.41
N ILE A 264 -3.58 21.39 7.82
CA ILE A 264 -2.21 20.98 8.18
C ILE A 264 -1.35 22.16 8.59
N THR A 265 -0.33 21.91 9.40
CA THR A 265 0.74 22.86 9.73
C THR A 265 2.00 22.09 10.14
N ASN A 266 3.18 22.59 9.76
CA ASN A 266 4.48 22.09 10.24
C ASN A 266 4.64 20.56 10.28
N GLY A 267 4.10 19.84 9.30
CA GLY A 267 4.21 18.38 9.20
C GLY A 267 3.18 17.58 10.01
N CYS A 268 2.08 18.20 10.44
CA CYS A 268 1.01 17.52 11.17
C CYS A 268 -0.38 18.11 10.87
N PHE A 269 -1.43 17.35 11.21
CA PHE A 269 -2.81 17.81 11.12
C PHE A 269 -3.16 18.70 12.30
N LEU A 270 -3.77 19.86 12.05
CA LEU A 270 -4.13 20.84 13.09
C LEU A 270 -5.08 20.28 14.16
N ALA A 271 -5.96 19.35 13.77
CA ALA A 271 -6.88 18.68 14.67
C ALA A 271 -6.23 17.60 15.53
N ASP A 272 -4.97 17.22 15.26
CA ASP A 272 -4.22 16.28 16.08
C ASP A 272 -3.71 16.99 17.36
N PRO A 273 -4.07 16.51 18.57
CA PRO A 273 -3.56 17.06 19.82
C PRO A 273 -2.03 17.13 19.92
N ILE A 274 -1.31 16.23 19.25
CA ILE A 274 0.16 16.19 19.24
C ILE A 274 0.71 17.37 18.41
N CYS A 275 0.00 17.79 17.37
CA CYS A 275 0.42 18.89 16.49
C CYS A 275 0.54 20.22 17.25
N ASN A 276 -0.35 20.48 18.19
CA ASN A 276 -0.32 21.67 19.05
C ASN A 276 0.80 21.65 20.09
N ARG A 277 1.35 20.48 20.44
CA ARG A 277 2.50 20.37 21.35
C ARG A 277 3.83 20.66 20.64
N ALA A 278 3.94 20.33 19.35
CA ALA A 278 5.15 20.58 18.56
C ALA A 278 5.49 22.08 18.44
N THR A 279 4.48 22.95 18.32
CA THR A 279 4.66 24.42 18.29
C THR A 279 5.07 25.02 19.64
N THR A 280 4.84 24.33 20.76
CA THR A 280 5.18 24.83 22.10
C THR A 280 6.61 24.45 22.54
N THR A 281 7.28 23.54 21.81
CA THR A 281 8.56 22.94 22.25
C THR A 281 9.78 23.47 21.49
N HIS A 282 9.80 24.77 21.15
CA HIS A 282 11.03 25.46 20.73
C HIS A 282 11.73 26.20 21.89
N TYR A 283 11.38 25.90 23.14
CA TYR A 283 12.15 26.32 24.30
C TYR A 283 12.75 25.11 25.02
N PHE A 284 14.08 25.00 24.91
CA PHE A 284 15.02 24.22 25.72
C PHE A 284 14.46 23.09 26.57
N ILE A 285 14.70 21.84 26.14
CA ILE A 285 15.12 20.81 27.09
C ILE A 285 16.48 20.30 26.63
N ASN A 286 17.50 20.71 27.39
CA ASN A 286 18.80 20.05 27.40
C ASN A 286 18.60 18.55 27.54
N SER A 287 19.34 17.81 26.71
CA SER A 287 19.57 16.38 26.84
C SER A 287 19.74 15.98 28.31
N THR A 288 18.71 15.32 28.84
CA THR A 288 18.90 14.31 29.88
C THR A 288 18.23 13.05 29.37
N ASN A 289 19.09 12.08 29.06
CA ASN A 289 18.75 10.68 28.83
C ASN A 289 17.60 10.22 29.73
N SER A 290 16.41 10.03 29.14
CA SER A 290 15.40 9.15 29.70
C SER A 290 15.22 7.98 28.74
N ARG A 291 16.03 6.93 28.95
CA ARG A 291 15.67 5.56 28.56
C ARG A 291 14.39 5.21 29.32
N THR A 292 13.23 5.46 28.74
CA THR A 292 12.00 4.79 29.17
C THR A 292 12.01 3.40 28.56
N THR A 293 12.56 2.47 29.30
CA THR A 293 12.35 1.04 29.16
C THR A 293 10.85 0.75 29.10
N GLU A 294 10.33 0.40 27.93
CA GLU A 294 9.14 -0.43 27.81
C GLU A 294 9.48 -1.80 28.39
N ARG A 295 9.30 -1.93 29.71
CA ARG A 295 9.25 -3.21 30.40
C ARG A 295 7.95 -3.26 31.18
N ALA A 296 6.85 -3.37 30.44
CA ALA A 296 5.56 -3.74 31.00
C ALA A 296 5.08 -5.03 30.33
N ASP A 297 4.60 -5.96 31.16
CA ASP A 297 3.65 -7.02 30.80
C ASP A 297 4.10 -8.34 30.15
N TRP A 298 5.28 -8.85 30.51
CA TRP A 298 5.58 -10.29 30.36
C TRP A 298 5.75 -11.06 31.67
N THR A 299 5.98 -10.38 32.80
CA THR A 299 6.25 -11.05 34.08
C THR A 299 5.03 -11.74 34.66
N TRP A 300 3.84 -11.14 34.62
CA TRP A 300 2.64 -11.76 35.22
C TRP A 300 2.20 -13.03 34.47
N LYS A 301 2.33 -13.06 33.14
CA LYS A 301 1.96 -14.22 32.31
C LYS A 301 2.84 -15.46 32.58
N VAL A 302 4.13 -15.27 32.84
CA VAL A 302 5.04 -16.39 33.16
C VAL A 302 4.77 -16.95 34.56
N THR A 303 4.51 -16.09 35.55
CA THR A 303 4.12 -16.56 36.89
C THR A 303 2.78 -17.30 36.91
N PHE A 304 1.77 -16.83 36.15
CA PHE A 304 0.46 -17.48 36.13
C PHE A 304 0.53 -18.87 35.48
N PHE A 305 1.29 -19.03 34.39
CA PHE A 305 1.48 -20.33 33.73
C PHE A 305 2.29 -21.32 34.58
N GLY A 306 3.27 -20.83 35.35
CA GLY A 306 4.05 -21.68 36.25
C GLY A 306 3.21 -22.25 37.40
N VAL A 307 2.37 -21.42 38.02
CA VAL A 307 1.52 -21.85 39.14
C VAL A 307 0.44 -22.84 38.69
N THR A 308 -0.17 -22.63 37.52
CA THR A 308 -1.20 -23.55 37.00
C THR A 308 -0.62 -24.93 36.66
N VAL A 309 0.57 -25.00 36.08
CA VAL A 309 1.24 -26.28 35.76
C VAL A 309 1.59 -27.06 37.03
N VAL A 310 2.11 -26.39 38.06
CA VAL A 310 2.48 -27.06 39.34
C VAL A 310 1.24 -27.61 40.05
N LEU A 311 0.14 -26.85 40.08
CA LEU A 311 -1.12 -27.33 40.66
C LEU A 311 -1.68 -28.53 39.88
N PHE A 312 -1.59 -28.52 38.55
CA PHE A 312 -2.05 -29.63 37.72
C PHE A 312 -1.24 -30.92 38.00
N ILE A 313 0.08 -30.82 38.10
CA ILE A 313 0.96 -31.96 38.42
C ILE A 313 0.65 -32.51 39.82
N ALA A 314 0.42 -31.64 40.81
CA ALA A 314 0.08 -32.06 42.17
C ALA A 314 -1.25 -32.84 42.20
N VAL A 315 -2.28 -32.33 41.52
CA VAL A 315 -3.59 -33.00 41.41
C VAL A 315 -3.43 -34.36 40.72
N CYS A 316 -2.74 -34.42 39.58
CA CYS A 316 -2.48 -35.69 38.88
C CYS A 316 -1.74 -36.69 39.75
N SER A 317 -0.75 -36.25 40.54
CA SER A 317 0.02 -37.11 41.44
C SER A 317 -0.84 -37.69 42.57
N ILE A 318 -1.76 -36.89 43.13
CA ILE A 318 -2.71 -37.35 44.16
C ILE A 318 -3.71 -38.33 43.55
N SER A 319 -4.29 -38.02 42.40
CA SER A 319 -5.20 -38.91 41.69
C SER A 319 -4.55 -40.25 41.35
N PHE A 320 -3.29 -40.24 40.90
CA PHE A 320 -2.53 -41.46 40.63
C PHE A 320 -2.28 -42.29 41.88
N ARG A 321 -1.97 -41.67 43.03
CA ARG A 321 -1.81 -42.39 44.30
C ARG A 321 -3.11 -43.01 44.81
N ILE A 322 -4.23 -42.30 44.68
CA ILE A 322 -5.55 -42.81 45.05
C ILE A 322 -5.91 -44.00 44.14
N PHE A 323 -5.69 -43.86 42.83
CA PHE A 323 -5.96 -44.92 41.86
C PHE A 323 -5.07 -46.15 42.08
N SER A 324 -3.78 -45.94 42.39
CA SER A 324 -2.85 -47.03 42.71
C SER A 324 -3.25 -47.77 43.99
N LYS A 325 -3.71 -47.08 45.04
CA LYS A 325 -4.26 -47.74 46.23
C LYS A 325 -5.53 -48.54 45.90
N TYR A 326 -6.44 -47.96 45.11
CA TYR A 326 -7.68 -48.62 44.72
C TYR A 326 -7.47 -49.90 43.90
N ILE A 327 -6.39 -49.97 43.09
CA ILE A 327 -6.02 -51.18 42.34
C ILE A 327 -5.37 -52.24 43.23
N ILE A 328 -4.64 -51.86 44.28
CA ILE A 328 -3.95 -52.83 45.17
C ILE A 328 -4.93 -53.47 46.18
N ASP A 329 -5.99 -52.77 46.57
CA ASP A 329 -7.00 -53.28 47.52
C ASP A 329 -8.13 -54.11 46.85
N LYS A 330 -7.97 -54.52 45.59
CA LYS A 330 -8.95 -55.31 44.83
C LYS A 330 -8.35 -56.61 44.30
#